data_AF-A0A1H7BVU3-F1
#
_entry.id   AF-A0A1H7BVU3-F1
#
_cell.length_a   1.000
_cell.length_b   1.000
_cell.length_c   1.000
_cell.angle_alpha   90.00
_cell.angle_beta   90.00
_cell.angle_gamma   90.00
#
_symmetry.space_group_name_H-M   'P 1'
#
loop_
_entity.id
_entity.type
_entity.pdbx_description
1 polymer ?
#
loop_
_entity_poly.entity_id
_entity_poly.type
_entity_poly.pdbx_seq_one_letter_code
_entity_poly.pdbx_strand_id
1 'polypeptide(L)'
;MAWVTAEPATLTLERQAGSMLMSMTTPCNGFSSPATVTATHLHLEQSKMVVGAMACPEAIAVKERAASDFLLASPAYWLANETLLLTTPGGSVKFVRVGGP
;
A
#
# COMPACT_ATOMS: atom_id res chain seq x y z
N MET A 1 -2.38 1.99 11.44
CA MET A 1 -3.59 2.60 10.83
C MET A 1 -3.93 1.85 9.56
N ALA A 2 -5.20 1.51 9.31
CA ALA A 2 -5.64 0.74 8.14
C ALA A 2 -6.58 1.56 7.22
N TRP A 3 -6.51 1.27 5.92
CA TRP A 3 -7.09 2.04 4.82
C TRP A 3 -7.64 1.10 3.72
N VAL A 4 -8.81 1.34 3.13
CA VAL A 4 -9.43 0.49 2.07
C VAL A 4 -9.76 1.25 0.79
N THR A 5 -9.61 0.60 -0.38
CA THR A 5 -9.97 1.15 -1.71
C THR A 5 -11.22 0.47 -2.29
N ALA A 6 -11.75 1.00 -3.41
CA ALA A 6 -12.97 0.50 -4.07
C ALA A 6 -12.79 -0.92 -4.65
N GLU A 7 -11.57 -1.28 -5.02
CA GLU A 7 -11.18 -2.68 -5.20
C GLU A 7 -10.70 -3.25 -3.87
N PRO A 8 -10.95 -4.53 -3.53
CA PRO A 8 -10.64 -5.08 -2.21
C PRO A 8 -9.11 -5.15 -1.97
N ALA A 9 -8.54 -4.03 -1.51
CA ALA A 9 -7.19 -3.94 -0.99
C ALA A 9 -7.18 -3.06 0.26
N THR A 10 -6.46 -3.54 1.27
CA THR A 10 -6.29 -2.85 2.54
C THR A 10 -4.83 -2.47 2.71
N LEU A 11 -4.55 -1.19 2.92
CA LEU A 11 -3.23 -0.66 3.23
C LEU A 11 -3.12 -0.37 4.73
N THR A 12 -2.07 -0.88 5.36
CA THR A 12 -1.78 -0.67 6.77
C THR A 12 -0.40 -0.04 6.91
N LEU A 13 -0.32 1.04 7.70
CA LEU A 13 0.93 1.66 8.13
C LEU A 13 1.07 1.49 9.65
N GLU A 14 2.17 0.85 10.07
CA GLU A 14 2.47 0.58 11.47
C GLU A 14 3.88 1.03 11.81
N ARG A 15 4.04 1.71 12.95
CA ARG A 15 5.36 2.06 13.46
C ARG A 15 5.86 0.95 14.36
N GLN A 16 6.96 0.30 14.00
CA GLN A 16 7.61 -0.77 14.76
C GLN A 16 9.06 -0.37 15.06
N ALA A 17 9.41 -0.31 16.36
CA ALA A 17 10.78 -0.02 16.83
C ALA A 17 11.45 1.20 16.14
N GLY A 18 10.69 2.28 15.93
CA GLY A 18 11.17 3.51 15.28
C GLY A 18 11.07 3.54 13.75
N SER A 19 10.88 2.38 13.10
CA SER A 19 10.69 2.25 11.65
C SER A 19 9.20 2.20 11.27
N MET A 20 8.85 2.60 10.05
CA MET A 20 7.50 2.39 9.52
C MET A 20 7.49 1.10 8.72
N LEU A 21 6.52 0.22 8.98
CA LEU A 21 6.21 -0.94 8.17
C LEU A 21 4.92 -0.64 7.42
N MET A 22 4.95 -0.78 6.09
CA MET A 22 3.76 -0.76 5.27
C MET A 22 3.40 -2.19 4.88
N SER A 23 2.13 -2.55 5.06
CA SER A 23 1.57 -3.80 4.55
C SER A 23 0.39 -3.47 3.64
N MET A 24 0.28 -4.17 2.51
CA MET A 24 -0.91 -4.16 1.68
C MET A 24 -1.47 -5.57 1.56
N THR A 25 -2.70 -5.75 1.98
CA THR A 25 -3.48 -6.98 1.76
C THR A 25 -4.27 -6.81 0.48
N THR A 26 -4.07 -7.70 -0.47
CA THR A 26 -4.86 -7.81 -1.70
C THR A 26 -5.69 -9.12 -1.64
N PRO A 27 -6.55 -9.43 -2.63
CA PRO A 27 -7.42 -10.60 -2.56
C PRO A 27 -6.69 -11.96 -2.57
N CYS A 28 -5.47 -12.04 -3.08
CA CYS A 28 -4.67 -13.26 -3.07
C CYS A 28 -3.34 -13.03 -2.34
N ASN A 29 -2.38 -12.27 -2.89
CA ASN A 29 -1.07 -12.06 -2.26
C ASN A 29 -0.95 -10.69 -1.58
N GLY A 30 -0.92 -10.71 -0.25
CA GLY A 30 -0.46 -9.56 0.52
C GLY A 30 1.05 -9.36 0.38
N PHE A 31 1.51 -8.14 0.64
CA PHE A 31 2.93 -7.84 0.79
C PHE A 31 3.18 -6.86 1.91
N SER A 32 4.42 -6.84 2.40
CA SER A 32 4.88 -5.87 3.39
C SER A 32 6.31 -5.42 3.06
N SER A 33 6.62 -4.18 3.42
CA SER A 33 7.94 -3.60 3.23
C SER A 33 8.17 -2.48 4.24
N PRO A 34 9.39 -2.33 4.79
CA PRO A 34 9.77 -1.11 5.47
C PRO A 34 9.52 0.10 4.58
N ALA A 35 8.98 1.15 5.16
CA ALA A 35 8.62 2.37 4.46
C ALA A 35 9.28 3.58 5.10
N THR A 36 9.60 4.57 4.28
CA THR A 36 9.92 5.93 4.72
C THR A 36 8.82 6.85 4.24
N VAL A 37 8.16 7.53 5.18
CA VAL A 37 7.17 8.56 4.89
C VAL A 37 7.85 9.91 5.05
N THR A 38 7.99 10.65 3.95
CA THR A 38 8.48 12.03 3.96
C THR A 38 7.30 13.00 4.15
N ALA A 39 7.51 14.30 3.99
CA ALA A 39 6.40 15.27 4.07
C ALA A 39 5.36 15.10 2.94
N THR A 40 5.74 14.50 1.81
CA THR A 40 4.91 14.45 0.60
C THR A 40 4.87 13.09 -0.09
N HIS A 41 5.79 12.17 0.21
CA HIS A 41 5.93 10.90 -0.49
C HIS A 41 6.05 9.71 0.46
N LEU A 42 5.54 8.57 0.00
CA LEU A 42 5.72 7.26 0.61
C LEU A 42 6.76 6.48 -0.21
N HIS A 43 7.86 6.06 0.41
CA HIS A 43 8.90 5.25 -0.22
C HIS A 43 8.97 3.88 0.42
N LEU A 44 9.00 2.82 -0.39
CA LEU A 44 9.19 1.44 0.07
C LEU A 44 10.62 0.98 -0.12
N GLU A 45 11.15 0.24 0.84
CA GLU A 45 12.43 -0.44 0.73
C GLU A 45 12.26 -1.74 -0.06
N GLN A 46 12.38 -1.67 -1.39
CA GLN A 46 12.16 -2.81 -2.30
C GLN A 46 13.02 -4.02 -1.95
N SER A 47 14.27 -3.83 -1.52
CA SER A 47 15.19 -4.91 -1.15
C SER A 47 14.77 -5.69 0.10
N LYS A 48 13.83 -5.16 0.89
CA LYS A 48 13.28 -5.77 2.10
C LYS A 48 11.79 -6.08 1.97
N MET A 49 11.25 -6.03 0.76
CA MET A 49 9.85 -6.35 0.50
C MET A 49 9.63 -7.87 0.61
N VAL A 50 8.60 -8.25 1.35
CA VAL A 50 8.13 -9.63 1.50
C VAL A 50 6.77 -9.73 0.84
N VAL A 51 6.59 -10.73 -0.02
CA VAL A 51 5.35 -10.95 -0.78
C VAL A 51 4.87 -12.38 -0.53
N GLY A 52 3.56 -12.56 -0.40
CA GLY A 52 2.94 -13.88 -0.43
C GLY A 52 3.17 -14.58 -1.78
N ALA A 53 3.16 -15.91 -1.78
CA ALA A 53 3.38 -16.72 -2.98
C ALA A 53 2.26 -17.75 -3.19
N MET A 54 1.02 -17.31 -3.12
CA MET A 54 -0.15 -18.12 -3.47
C MET A 54 -0.36 -18.10 -4.99
N ALA A 55 -0.79 -19.25 -5.53
CA ALA A 55 -1.21 -19.35 -6.91
C ALA A 55 -2.61 -18.72 -7.05
N CYS A 56 -2.72 -17.69 -7.88
CA CYS A 56 -3.95 -16.92 -8.07
C CYS A 56 -4.39 -16.99 -9.53
N PRO A 57 -5.68 -16.85 -9.81
CA PRO A 57 -6.16 -16.58 -11.16
C PRO A 57 -5.43 -15.39 -11.78
N GLU A 58 -5.10 -15.47 -13.08
CA GLU A 58 -4.31 -14.45 -13.79
C GLU A 58 -4.88 -13.04 -13.64
N ALA A 59 -6.20 -12.90 -13.74
CA ALA A 59 -6.88 -11.62 -13.59
C ALA A 59 -6.66 -10.96 -12.21
N ILE A 60 -6.47 -11.77 -11.15
CA ILE A 60 -6.16 -11.27 -9.80
C ILE A 60 -4.67 -10.93 -9.72
N ALA A 61 -3.80 -11.82 -10.21
CA ALA A 61 -2.35 -11.61 -10.19
C ALA A 61 -1.92 -10.32 -10.91
N VAL A 62 -2.56 -9.96 -12.03
CA VAL A 62 -2.30 -8.70 -12.74
C VAL A 62 -2.64 -7.49 -11.86
N LYS A 63 -3.75 -7.53 -11.11
CA LYS A 63 -4.14 -6.43 -10.21
C LYS A 63 -3.19 -6.29 -9.03
N GLU A 64 -2.73 -7.40 -8.47
CA GLU A 64 -1.76 -7.41 -7.37
C GLU A 64 -0.42 -6.82 -7.79
N ARG A 65 0.04 -7.19 -8.99
CA ARG A 65 1.23 -6.62 -9.60
C ARG A 65 1.06 -5.12 -9.82
N ALA A 66 -0.05 -4.68 -10.38
CA ALA A 66 -0.32 -3.26 -10.58
C ALA A 66 -0.31 -2.48 -9.24
N ALA A 67 -0.87 -3.05 -8.18
CA ALA A 67 -0.91 -2.43 -6.87
C ALA A 67 0.49 -2.33 -6.22
N SER A 68 1.32 -3.37 -6.37
CA SER A 68 2.70 -3.36 -5.89
C SER A 68 3.60 -2.43 -6.70
N ASP A 69 3.51 -2.46 -8.03
CA ASP A 69 4.22 -1.53 -8.92
C ASP A 69 3.85 -0.07 -8.62
N PHE A 70 2.57 0.22 -8.35
CA PHE A 70 2.11 1.55 -7.96
C PHE A 70 2.76 2.06 -6.68
N LEU A 71 2.90 1.22 -5.64
CA LEU A 71 3.51 1.62 -4.38
C LEU A 71 5.05 1.70 -4.48
N LEU A 72 5.67 0.86 -5.31
CA LEU A 72 7.11 0.94 -5.60
C LEU A 72 7.48 2.20 -6.38
N ALA A 73 6.55 2.78 -7.14
CA ALA A 73 6.73 4.05 -7.83
C ALA A 73 6.82 5.28 -6.89
N SER A 74 6.86 5.05 -5.56
CA SER A 74 6.99 6.08 -4.53
C SER A 74 5.90 7.15 -4.63
N PRO A 75 4.62 6.81 -4.43
CA PRO A 75 3.52 7.74 -4.64
C PRO A 75 3.63 8.96 -3.72
N ALA A 76 3.26 10.11 -4.27
CA ALA A 76 2.91 11.26 -3.45
C ALA A 76 1.66 10.93 -2.65
N TYR A 77 1.59 11.36 -1.40
CA TYR A 77 0.41 11.15 -0.57
C TYR A 77 -0.22 12.48 -0.16
N TRP A 78 -1.54 12.45 -0.06
CA TRP A 78 -2.32 13.49 0.59
C TRP A 78 -3.28 12.83 1.58
N LEU A 79 -3.25 13.33 2.81
CA LEU A 79 -4.08 12.82 3.89
C LEU A 79 -5.00 13.95 4.35
N ALA A 80 -6.31 13.72 4.27
CA ALA A 80 -7.28 14.61 4.87
C ALA A 80 -8.42 13.83 5.49
N ASN A 81 -8.70 14.14 6.76
CA ASN A 81 -9.69 13.44 7.57
C ASN A 81 -9.44 11.93 7.52
N GLU A 82 -10.43 11.20 7.02
CA GLU A 82 -10.46 9.75 6.89
C GLU A 82 -10.12 9.29 5.47
N THR A 83 -9.47 10.12 4.65
CA THR A 83 -9.08 9.79 3.27
C THR A 83 -7.58 9.91 3.06
N LEU A 84 -6.97 8.83 2.57
CA LEU A 84 -5.61 8.79 2.06
C LEU A 84 -5.67 8.72 0.53
N LEU A 85 -5.16 9.73 -0.15
CA LEU A 85 -4.99 9.72 -1.60
C LEU A 85 -3.51 9.50 -1.92
N LEU A 86 -3.22 8.44 -2.68
CA LEU A 86 -1.90 8.18 -3.23
C LEU A 86 -1.91 8.52 -4.72
N THR A 87 -0.88 9.20 -5.21
CA THR A 87 -0.78 9.65 -6.60
C THR A 87 0.59 9.35 -7.19
N THR A 88 0.61 8.81 -8.40
CA THR A 88 1.79 8.67 -9.25
C THR A 88 1.48 9.28 -10.63
N PRO A 89 2.47 9.45 -11.52
CA PRO A 89 2.19 9.85 -12.90
C PRO A 89 1.24 8.88 -13.65
N GLY A 90 1.16 7.61 -13.20
CA GLY A 90 0.31 6.58 -13.80
C GLY A 90 -1.14 6.57 -13.28
N GLY A 91 -1.46 7.37 -12.26
CA GLY A 91 -2.82 7.46 -11.72
C GLY A 91 -2.88 7.71 -10.23
N SER A 92 -4.07 7.56 -9.65
CA SER A 92 -4.30 7.79 -8.22
C SER A 92 -5.15 6.71 -7.60
N VAL A 93 -4.83 6.32 -6.37
CA VAL A 93 -5.63 5.38 -5.58
C VAL A 93 -6.08 6.09 -4.31
N LYS A 94 -7.40 6.10 -4.09
CA LYS A 94 -8.02 6.64 -2.89
C LYS A 94 -8.32 5.51 -1.93
N PHE A 95 -7.88 5.68 -0.69
CA PHE A 95 -8.28 4.84 0.42
C PHE A 95 -9.08 5.61 1.46
N VAL A 96 -10.02 4.93 2.11
CA VAL A 96 -10.78 5.42 3.26
C VAL A 96 -10.30 4.70 4.51
N ARG A 97 -10.08 5.43 5.60
CA ARG A 97 -9.64 4.84 6.86
C ARG A 97 -10.72 3.88 7.38
N VAL A 98 -10.30 2.72 7.85
CA VAL A 98 -11.17 1.75 8.52
C VAL A 98 -10.50 1.31 9.80
N GLY A 99 -11.03 1.76 10.93
CA GLY A 99 -10.60 1.29 12.25
C GLY A 99 -9.28 1.90 12.76
N GLY A 100 -9.36 2.36 14.00
CA GLY A 100 -8.29 2.83 14.87
C GLY A 100 -8.92 3.81 15.87
N PRO A 101 -8.70 3.66 17.18
CA PRO A 101 -9.08 4.70 18.14
C PRO A 101 -8.44 6.05 17.81
#